data_AF-A0A7C1B0N9-F1
#
_entry.id   AF-A0A7C1B0N9-F1
#
_cell.length_a   1.000
_cell.length_b   1.000
_cell.length_c   1.000
_cell.angle_alpha   90.00
_cell.angle_beta   90.00
_cell.angle_gamma   90.00
#
_symmetry.space_group_name_H-M   'P 1'
#
loop_
_entity.id
_entity.type
_entity.pdbx_description
1 polymer ?
#
loop_
_entity_poly.entity_id
_entity_poly.type
_entity_poly.pdbx_seq_one_letter_code
_entity_poly.pdbx_strand_id
1 'polypeptide(L)' 'MKLISVQIPELYLEGIDIMVTSGYYANRSEAIRTAVRDLIVKELGGFQEIEKRRPLLKALPTEEEKKEGG' A
#
# COMPACT_ATOMS: atom_id res chain seq x y z
N MET A 1 9.06 -8.99 -2.46
CA MET A 1 8.51 -7.67 -2.05
C MET A 1 9.12 -6.60 -2.94
N LYS A 2 8.39 -5.52 -3.27
CA LYS A 2 8.91 -4.38 -4.05
C LYS A 2 9.07 -3.19 -3.10
N LEU A 3 10.18 -2.46 -3.20
CA LEU A 3 10.37 -1.22 -2.44
C LEU A 3 9.53 -0.12 -3.09
N ILE A 4 8.76 0.60 -2.28
CA ILE A 4 7.99 1.77 -2.70
C ILE A 4 8.30 2.92 -1.74
N SER A 5 8.28 4.14 -2.26
CA SER A 5 8.36 5.37 -1.45
C SER A 5 7.01 6.06 -1.51
N VAL A 6 6.49 6.48 -0.36
CA VAL A 6 5.24 7.22 -0.24
C VAL A 6 5.49 8.45 0.63
N GLN A 7 4.81 9.55 0.33
CA GLN A 7 4.76 10.71 1.21
C GLN A 7 3.49 10.61 2.06
N ILE A 8 3.64 10.72 3.37
CA ILE A 8 2.52 10.71 4.32
C ILE A 8 2.68 11.86 5.32
N PRO A 9 1.57 12.36 5.90
CA PRO A 9 1.65 13.38 6.96
C PRO A 9 2.45 12.89 8.17
N GLU A 10 3.20 13.80 8.79
CA GLU A 10 4.06 13.49 9.96
C GLU A 10 3.27 12.83 11.09
N LEU A 11 2.09 13.36 11.40
CA LEU A 11 1.22 12.84 12.46
C LEU A 11 0.86 11.35 12.25
N TYR A 12 0.79 10.88 11.01
CA TYR A 12 0.47 9.48 10.71
C TYR A 12 1.69 8.60 10.97
N LEU A 13 2.88 9.10 10.61
CA LEU A 13 4.14 8.44 10.91
C LEU A 13 4.35 8.31 12.43
N GLU A 14 4.08 9.37 13.19
CA GLU A 14 4.13 9.35 14.66
C GLU A 14 3.15 8.32 15.24
N GLY A 15 1.92 8.25 14.73
CA GLY A 15 0.95 7.23 15.14
C GLY A 15 1.46 5.81 14.90
N ILE A 16 2.11 5.57 13.76
CA ILE A 16 2.75 4.27 13.45
C ILE A 16 3.90 3.99 14.44
N ASP A 17 4.71 5.00 14.76
CA ASP A 17 5.80 4.87 15.72
C ASP A 17 5.34 4.51 17.12
N ILE A 18 4.25 5.12 17.59
CA ILE A 18 3.65 4.76 18.88
C ILE A 18 3.21 3.29 18.86
N MET A 19 2.61 2.81 17.77
CA MET A 19 2.19 1.40 17.66
C MET A 19 3.38 0.44 17.69
N VAL A 20 4.49 0.78 17.02
CA VAL A 20 5.70 -0.05 16.99
C VAL A 20 6.39 -0.06 18.36
N THR A 21 6.59 1.11 18.96
CA THR A 21 7.24 1.26 20.27
C THR A 21 6.43 0.61 21.40
N SER A 22 5.11 0.58 21.27
CA SER A 22 4.21 -0.11 22.20
C SER A 22 4.14 -1.63 21.96
N GLY A 23 4.84 -2.16 20.95
CA GLY A 23 4.92 -3.60 20.67
C GLY A 23 3.74 -4.19 19.89
N TYR A 24 2.83 -3.38 19.34
CA TYR A 24 1.73 -3.88 18.50
C TYR A 24 2.22 -4.44 17.16
N TYR A 25 3.33 -3.91 16.66
CA TYR A 25 3.98 -4.35 15.43
C TYR A 25 5.49 -4.37 15.62
N ALA A 26 6.21 -5.29 14.96
CA ALA A 26 7.66 -5.38 15.10
C ALA A 26 8.39 -4.22 14.41
N ASN A 27 7.79 -3.60 13.40
CA ASN A 27 8.34 -2.45 12.68
C ASN A 27 7.27 -1.69 11.88
N ARG A 28 7.60 -0.47 11.44
CA ARG A 28 6.72 0.39 10.63
C ARG A 28 6.22 -0.34 9.37
N SER A 29 7.12 -1.05 8.69
CA SER A 29 6.80 -1.74 7.44
C SER A 29 5.78 -2.86 7.64
N GLU A 30 5.79 -3.53 8.79
CA GLU A 30 4.77 -4.51 9.16
C GLU A 30 3.41 -3.84 9.40
N ALA A 31 3.38 -2.79 10.22
CA ALA A 31 2.17 -2.03 10.51
C ALA A 31 1.50 -1.53 9.21
N ILE A 32 2.29 -0.93 8.31
CA ILE A 32 1.82 -0.42 7.01
C ILE A 32 1.29 -1.56 6.13
N ARG A 33 2.01 -2.70 6.04
CA ARG A 33 1.55 -3.84 5.24
C ARG A 33 0.26 -4.45 5.78
N THR A 34 0.09 -4.50 7.10
CA THR A 34 -1.15 -4.97 7.74
C THR A 34 -2.31 -4.03 7.43
N ALA A 35 -2.12 -2.72 7.60
CA ALA A 35 -3.15 -1.73 7.27
C ALA A 35 -3.58 -1.80 5.79
N VAL A 36 -2.63 -1.95 4.86
CA VAL A 36 -2.91 -2.11 3.42
C VAL A 36 -3.66 -3.42 3.13
N ARG A 37 -3.26 -4.52 3.78
CA ARG A 37 -3.96 -5.81 3.66
C ARG A 37 -5.41 -5.69 4.10
N ASP A 38 -5.63 -5.13 5.27
CA ASP A 38 -6.96 -5.03 5.88
C ASP A 38 -7.87 -4.15 5.02
N LEU A 39 -7.34 -3.05 4.49
CA LEU A 39 -8.03 -2.20 3.53
C LEU A 39 -8.42 -2.98 2.26
N ILE A 40 -7.49 -3.74 1.67
CA ILE A 40 -7.77 -4.54 0.47
C ILE A 40 -8.85 -5.58 0.74
N VAL A 41 -8.75 -6.31 1.85
CA VAL A 41 -9.73 -7.35 2.20
C VAL A 41 -11.11 -6.72 2.42
N LYS A 42 -11.17 -5.58 3.11
CA LYS A 42 -12.40 -4.86 3.39
C LYS A 42 -13.06 -4.31 2.13
N GLU A 43 -12.31 -3.62 1.27
CA GLU A 43 -12.87 -2.89 0.13
C GLU A 43 -13.02 -3.75 -1.13
N LEU A 44 -12.17 -4.77 -1.31
CA LEU A 44 -12.20 -5.65 -2.50
C LEU A 44 -12.72 -7.05 -2.20
N GLY A 45 -13.05 -7.38 -0.96
CA GLY A 45 -13.53 -8.72 -0.58
C GLY A 45 -12.43 -9.80 -0.62
N GLY A 46 -11.16 -9.41 -0.69
CA GLY A 46 -10.00 -10.30 -0.63
C GLY A 46 -9.12 -10.29 -1.89
N PHE A 47 -7.98 -10.99 -1.81
CA PHE A 47 -6.94 -10.97 -2.85
C PHE A 47 -7.34 -11.65 -4.16
N GLN A 48 -8.37 -12.49 -4.16
CA GLN A 48 -8.86 -13.15 -5.38
C GLN A 48 -9.37 -12.14 -6.40
N GLU A 49 -9.97 -11.04 -5.96
CA GLU A 49 -10.46 -9.99 -6.86
C GLU A 49 -9.31 -9.20 -7.51
N ILE A 50 -8.15 -9.13 -6.87
CA ILE A 50 -6.96 -8.52 -7.48
C ILE A 50 -6.47 -9.37 -8.65
N GLU A 51 -6.47 -10.70 -8.53
CA GLU A 51 -6.04 -11.59 -9.62
C GLU A 51 -6.97 -11.47 -10.83
N LYS A 52 -8.28 -11.48 -10.59
CA LYS A 52 -9.29 -11.29 -11.65
C LYS A 52 -9.14 -9.95 -12.38
N ARG A 53 -8.80 -8.89 -11.65
CA ARG A 53 -8.64 -7.52 -12.19
C ARG A 53 -7.24 -7.22 -12.71
N ARG A 54 -6.25 -8.10 -12.50
CA ARG A 54 -4.85 -7.89 -12.93
C ARG A 54 -4.70 -7.61 -14.43
N PRO A 55 -5.43 -8.27 -15.35
CA PRO A 55 -5.35 -7.93 -16.78
C PRO A 55 -5.76 -6.49 -17.05
N LEU A 56 -6.77 -5.96 -16.33
CA LEU A 56 -7.22 -4.58 -16.47
C LEU A 56 -6.14 -3.59 -16.03
N LEU A 57 -5.42 -3.90 -14.95
CA LEU A 57 -4.32 -3.06 -14.45
C LEU A 57 -3.15 -2.98 -15.43
N LYS A 58 -2.83 -4.07 -16.14
CA LYS A 58 -1.76 -4.09 -17.15
C LYS A 58 -2.11 -3.32 -18.41
N ALA A 59 -3.39 -3.10 -18.67
CA ALA A 59 -3.87 -2.33 -19.80
C ALA A 59 -3.95 -0.82 -19.49
N LEU A 60 -3.76 -0.41 -18.23
CA LEU A 60 -3.69 0.99 -17.87
C LEU A 60 -2.31 1.55 -18.22
N PRO A 61 -2.24 2.73 -18.86
CA PRO A 61 -0.96 3.39 -19.10
C PRO A 61 -0.28 3.65 -17.77
N THR A 62 0.95 3.19 -17.66
CA THR A 62 1.80 3.39 -16.49
C THR A 62 2.07 4.88 -16.29
N GLU A 63 2.31 5.29 -15.04
CA GLU A 63 2.72 6.66 -14.72
C GLU A 63 4.05 7.05 -15.42
N GLU A 64 4.84 6.08 -15.86
CA GLU A 64 6.06 6.28 -16.66
C GLU A 64 5.71 6.66 -18.11
N GLU A 65 4.76 5.98 -18.74
CA GLU A 65 4.30 6.28 -20.11
C GLU A 65 3.59 7.65 -20.22
N LYS A 66 2.97 8.14 -19.14
CA LYS A 66 2.34 9.48 -19.14
C LYS A 66 3.33 10.64 -19.12
N LYS A 67 4.58 10.42 -18.68
CA LYS A 67 5.58 11.48 -18.55
C LYS A 67 6.37 11.75 -19.82
N GLU A 68 6.38 10.83 -20.79
CA GLU A 68 7.14 10.97 -22.04
C GLU A 68 6.35 11.65 -23.18
N GLY A 69 5.07 11.98 -22.96
CA GLY A 69 4.18 12.60 -23.96
C GLY A 69 3.90 14.10 -23.78
N GLY A 70 4.70 14.83 -23.00
CA GLY A 70 4.50 16.25 -22.66
C GLY A 70 5.55 17.18 -23.25
#